data_AF-A0A924H2Z2-F1
#
_entry.id   AF-A0A924H2Z2-F1
#
_cell.length_a   1.000
_cell.length_b   1.000
_cell.length_c   1.000
_cell.angle_alpha   90.00
_cell.angle_beta   90.00
_cell.angle_gamma   90.00
#
_symmetry.space_group_name_H-M   'P 1'
#
loop_
_entity.id
_entity.type
_entity.pdbx_description
1 polymer ?
#
loop_
_entity_poly.entity_id
_entity_poly.type
_entity_poly.pdbx_seq_one_letter_code
_entity_poly.pdbx_strand_id
1 'polypeptide(L)'
;MANSSIAQMLQEVYVLATGRSANAATQAQLEALVVQGNGAGLVAQEIDFAMGQLAAANGLVATFKTVVLNGFGVSLSDADVVALTPSLVALGIDSWSELFAFCINLQDNNGVVLDHRAEAGLAFNTTLASLGRTSLFTGATVDAAVANLLQNIGASAISVTNGQTGLDTLAAKLTAAGIESAVADGYVVGANVFVDANGDGIQKAGEFVTTPDASGHFLLPLTGPAGTPVASGGTDLLTDVAFKGALMAPAGAT
;
A
#
# COMPACT_ATOMS: atom_id res chain seq x y z
N MET A 1 2.64 20.28 19.21
CA MET A 1 2.26 20.10 17.80
C MET A 1 3.54 20.02 17.01
N ALA A 2 3.98 18.82 16.61
CA ALA A 2 4.98 18.73 15.56
C ALA A 2 4.26 19.20 14.30
N ASN A 3 4.72 20.28 13.69
CA ASN A 3 4.13 20.79 12.47
C ASN A 3 4.54 19.81 11.35
N SER A 4 3.62 18.99 10.85
CA SER A 4 3.92 18.04 9.78
C SER A 4 4.55 18.78 8.60
N SER A 5 5.60 18.20 8.02
CA SER A 5 6.23 18.81 6.84
C SER A 5 5.24 18.85 5.68
N ILE A 6 5.43 19.78 4.72
CA ILE A 6 4.63 19.80 3.48
C ILE A 6 4.68 18.43 2.79
N ALA A 7 5.86 17.79 2.79
CA ALA A 7 6.01 16.47 2.19
C ALA A 7 5.14 15.41 2.87
N GLN A 8 5.10 15.40 4.20
CA GLN A 8 4.26 14.50 4.98
C GLN A 8 2.77 14.74 4.71
N MET A 9 2.31 15.99 4.73
CA MET A 9 0.92 16.31 4.41
C MET A 9 0.49 15.81 3.03
N LEU A 10 1.34 16.01 2.00
CA LEU A 10 1.04 15.55 0.65
C LEU A 10 1.02 14.03 0.54
N GLN A 11 1.88 13.36 1.32
CA GLN A 11 1.87 11.91 1.42
C GLN A 11 0.59 11.39 2.10
N GLU A 12 0.10 12.05 3.16
CA GLU A 12 -1.17 11.73 3.82
C GLU A 12 -2.35 11.88 2.86
N VAL A 13 -2.40 12.97 2.09
CA VAL A 13 -3.38 13.18 1.01
C VAL A 13 -3.34 12.00 0.03
N TYR A 14 -2.15 11.61 -0.42
CA TYR A 14 -2.01 10.54 -1.39
C TYR A 14 -2.44 9.18 -0.83
N VAL A 15 -2.10 8.90 0.43
CA VAL A 15 -2.54 7.69 1.15
C VAL A 15 -4.07 7.68 1.28
N LEU A 16 -4.71 8.76 1.70
CA LEU A 16 -6.18 8.85 1.80
C LEU A 16 -6.86 8.55 0.45
N ALA A 17 -6.37 9.15 -0.64
CA ALA A 17 -6.96 8.98 -1.96
C ALA A 17 -6.76 7.57 -2.53
N THR A 18 -5.59 6.96 -2.31
CA THR A 18 -5.17 5.79 -3.10
C THR A 18 -4.89 4.52 -2.29
N GLY A 19 -4.71 4.64 -0.97
CA GLY A 19 -4.21 3.57 -0.12
C GLY A 19 -2.75 3.20 -0.39
N ARG A 20 -2.03 4.00 -1.18
CA ARG A 20 -0.65 3.75 -1.62
C ARG A 20 0.29 4.83 -1.10
N SER A 21 1.58 4.54 -1.15
CA SER A 21 2.63 5.54 -0.96
C SER A 21 2.89 6.29 -2.27
N ALA A 22 3.01 7.62 -2.24
CA ALA A 22 3.51 8.36 -3.39
C ALA A 22 5.01 8.05 -3.57
N ASN A 23 5.43 7.72 -4.79
CA ASN A 23 6.85 7.65 -5.11
C ASN A 23 7.46 9.06 -5.21
N ALA A 24 8.79 9.16 -5.23
CA ALA A 24 9.50 10.44 -5.26
C ALA A 24 9.08 11.36 -6.43
N ALA A 25 8.74 10.81 -7.59
CA ALA A 25 8.29 11.59 -8.74
C ALA A 25 6.89 12.19 -8.52
N THR A 26 5.96 11.39 -7.99
CA THR A 26 4.60 11.83 -7.63
C THR A 26 4.66 12.86 -6.52
N GLN A 27 5.51 12.64 -5.52
CA GLN A 27 5.73 13.58 -4.43
C GLN A 27 6.21 14.95 -4.95
N ALA A 28 7.18 14.95 -5.87
CA ALA A 28 7.67 16.18 -6.49
C ALA A 28 6.59 16.90 -7.33
N GLN A 29 5.69 16.15 -7.98
CA GLN A 29 4.56 16.73 -8.71
C GLN A 29 3.56 17.42 -7.78
N LEU A 30 3.21 16.77 -6.66
CA LEU A 30 2.33 17.36 -5.66
C LEU A 30 2.96 18.62 -5.02
N GLU A 31 4.25 18.58 -4.70
CA GLU A 31 4.98 19.74 -4.18
C GLU A 31 5.02 20.89 -5.21
N ALA A 32 5.17 20.57 -6.50
CA ALA A 32 5.11 21.57 -7.56
C ALA A 32 3.73 22.26 -7.64
N LEU A 33 2.63 21.54 -7.39
CA LEU A 33 1.29 22.13 -7.31
C LEU A 33 1.18 23.10 -6.14
N VAL A 34 1.76 22.77 -4.99
CA VAL A 34 1.81 23.67 -3.82
C VAL A 34 2.54 24.97 -4.17
N VAL A 35 3.70 24.87 -4.85
CA VAL A 35 4.48 26.05 -5.26
C VAL A 35 3.71 26.89 -6.28
N GLN A 36 3.15 26.26 -7.31
CA GLN A 36 2.39 26.95 -8.36
C GLN A 36 1.13 27.64 -7.83
N GLY A 37 0.45 27.00 -6.87
CA GLY A 37 -0.75 27.53 -6.23
C GLY A 37 -0.49 28.56 -5.14
N ASN A 38 0.78 28.86 -4.82
CA ASN A 38 1.17 29.64 -3.65
C ASN A 38 0.52 29.11 -2.35
N GLY A 39 0.50 27.79 -2.20
CA GLY A 39 -0.19 27.07 -1.13
C GLY A 39 -0.96 25.85 -1.64
N ALA A 40 -1.71 25.20 -0.76
CA ALA A 40 -2.40 23.94 -1.05
C ALA A 40 -3.62 24.07 -1.99
N GLY A 41 -3.94 25.27 -2.50
CA GLY A 41 -5.17 25.52 -3.27
C GLY A 41 -5.29 24.68 -4.56
N LEU A 42 -4.20 24.47 -5.30
CA LEU A 42 -4.22 23.61 -6.49
C LEU A 42 -4.29 22.12 -6.12
N VAL A 43 -3.70 21.73 -4.99
CA VAL A 43 -3.82 20.36 -4.48
C VAL A 43 -5.26 20.07 -4.06
N ALA A 44 -5.93 21.01 -3.39
CA ALA A 44 -7.34 20.90 -3.03
C ALA A 44 -8.24 20.71 -4.26
N GLN A 45 -8.02 21.49 -5.32
CA GLN A 45 -8.76 21.35 -6.58
C GLN A 45 -8.55 19.97 -7.22
N GLU A 46 -7.33 19.45 -7.21
CA GLU A 46 -7.03 18.11 -7.74
C GLU A 46 -7.70 17.01 -6.90
N ILE A 47 -7.70 17.14 -5.57
CA ILE A 47 -8.42 16.21 -4.68
C ILE A 47 -9.92 16.20 -5.02
N ASP A 48 -10.54 17.37 -5.08
CA ASP A 48 -11.99 17.47 -5.35
C ASP A 48 -12.36 16.92 -6.72
N PHE A 49 -11.53 17.18 -7.73
CA PHE A 49 -11.71 16.64 -9.06
C PHE A 49 -11.56 15.11 -9.08
N ALA A 50 -10.44 14.58 -8.59
CA ALA A 50 -10.15 13.15 -8.64
C ALA A 50 -11.15 12.33 -7.82
N MET A 51 -11.43 12.76 -6.59
CA MET A 51 -12.38 12.07 -5.71
C MET A 51 -13.82 12.24 -6.19
N GLY A 52 -14.16 13.38 -6.80
CA GLY A 52 -15.45 13.57 -7.49
C GLY A 52 -15.66 12.58 -8.63
N GLN A 53 -14.65 12.34 -9.45
CA GLN A 53 -14.69 11.35 -10.53
C GLN A 53 -14.82 9.91 -9.99
N LEU A 54 -14.09 9.58 -8.91
CA LEU A 54 -14.20 8.29 -8.22
C LEU A 54 -15.61 8.09 -7.64
N ALA A 55 -16.18 9.10 -6.99
CA ALA A 55 -17.53 9.07 -6.46
C ALA A 55 -18.61 8.97 -7.55
N ALA A 56 -18.40 9.59 -8.71
CA ALA A 56 -19.28 9.44 -9.86
C ALA A 56 -19.25 8.01 -10.43
N ALA A 57 -18.09 7.35 -10.41
CA ALA A 57 -17.93 5.99 -10.91
C ALA A 57 -18.43 4.92 -9.94
N ASN A 58 -18.11 5.06 -8.64
CA ASN A 58 -18.30 4.02 -7.63
C ASN A 58 -19.43 4.32 -6.63
N GLY A 59 -19.94 5.55 -6.62
CA GLY A 59 -20.89 6.06 -5.64
C GLY A 59 -20.22 6.72 -4.43
N LEU A 60 -20.85 7.79 -3.93
CA LEU A 60 -20.30 8.62 -2.86
C LEU A 60 -20.01 7.83 -1.57
N VAL A 61 -20.94 6.97 -1.14
CA VAL A 61 -20.79 6.14 0.06
C VAL A 61 -19.61 5.16 -0.08
N ALA A 62 -19.48 4.51 -1.24
CA ALA A 62 -18.39 3.56 -1.48
C ALA A 62 -17.03 4.28 -1.47
N THR A 63 -16.93 5.42 -2.15
CA THR A 63 -15.71 6.23 -2.18
C THR A 63 -15.33 6.73 -0.80
N PHE A 64 -16.28 7.21 0.01
CA PHE A 64 -16.02 7.63 1.39
C PHE A 64 -15.45 6.48 2.25
N LYS A 65 -16.03 5.28 2.14
CA LYS A 65 -15.52 4.10 2.84
C LYS A 65 -14.10 3.74 2.40
N THR A 66 -13.81 3.83 1.11
CA THR A 66 -12.47 3.60 0.58
C THR A 66 -11.46 4.59 1.15
N VAL A 67 -11.78 5.88 1.23
CA VAL A 67 -10.91 6.90 1.85
C VAL A 67 -10.59 6.55 3.31
N VAL A 68 -11.61 6.18 4.08
CA VAL A 68 -11.46 5.80 5.49
C VAL A 68 -10.62 4.52 5.65
N LEU A 69 -10.86 3.52 4.80
CA LEU A 69 -10.07 2.28 4.79
C LEU A 69 -8.60 2.52 4.43
N ASN A 70 -8.37 3.38 3.44
CA ASN A 70 -7.04 3.73 2.95
C ASN A 70 -6.24 4.53 3.98
N GLY A 71 -6.87 5.52 4.60
CA GLY A 71 -6.21 6.37 5.61
C GLY A 71 -6.00 5.63 6.92
N PHE A 72 -7.05 5.02 7.45
CA PHE A 72 -7.10 4.58 8.85
C PHE A 72 -7.14 3.05 9.02
N GLY A 73 -7.28 2.28 7.95
CA GLY A 73 -7.47 0.83 8.03
C GLY A 73 -8.83 0.42 8.60
N VAL A 74 -9.78 1.35 8.67
CA VAL A 74 -11.11 1.12 9.25
C VAL A 74 -12.11 0.75 8.16
N SER A 75 -12.76 -0.40 8.30
CA SER A 75 -13.86 -0.82 7.43
C SER A 75 -15.19 -0.34 7.98
N LEU A 76 -15.86 0.57 7.28
CA LEU A 76 -17.16 1.12 7.68
C LEU A 76 -18.33 0.36 7.02
N SER A 77 -19.39 0.14 7.78
CA SER A 77 -20.69 -0.28 7.27
C SER A 77 -21.46 0.90 6.66
N ASP A 78 -22.55 0.64 5.92
CA ASP A 78 -23.43 1.71 5.43
C ASP A 78 -24.06 2.51 6.59
N ALA A 79 -24.37 1.82 7.68
CA ALA A 79 -24.94 2.45 8.87
C ALA A 79 -23.96 3.42 9.54
N ASP A 80 -22.66 3.09 9.57
CA ASP A 80 -21.63 3.98 10.10
C ASP A 80 -21.52 5.27 9.28
N VAL A 81 -21.57 5.17 7.95
CA VAL A 81 -21.53 6.34 7.07
C VAL A 81 -22.74 7.25 7.30
N VAL A 82 -23.93 6.66 7.43
CA VAL A 82 -25.15 7.41 7.75
C VAL A 82 -25.04 8.11 9.10
N ALA A 83 -24.43 7.47 10.10
CA ALA A 83 -24.22 8.05 11.42
C ALA A 83 -23.18 9.18 11.44
N LEU A 84 -22.16 9.13 10.59
CA LEU A 84 -21.09 10.14 10.51
C LEU A 84 -21.51 11.39 9.71
N THR A 85 -22.39 11.24 8.72
CA THR A 85 -22.76 12.31 7.79
C THR A 85 -23.25 13.59 8.50
N PRO A 86 -24.16 13.55 9.50
CA PRO A 86 -24.61 14.76 10.20
C PRO A 86 -23.48 15.50 10.91
N SER A 87 -22.51 14.77 11.46
CA SER A 87 -21.36 15.36 12.15
C SER A 87 -20.43 16.09 11.18
N LEU A 88 -20.17 15.51 10.00
CA LEU A 88 -19.36 16.16 8.95
C LEU A 88 -20.04 17.44 8.43
N VAL A 89 -21.34 17.38 8.17
CA VAL A 89 -22.13 18.56 7.75
C VAL A 89 -22.14 19.65 8.83
N ALA A 90 -22.27 19.28 10.10
CA ALA A 90 -22.22 20.23 11.22
C ALA A 90 -20.85 20.90 11.37
N LEU A 91 -19.78 20.24 10.93
CA LEU A 91 -18.42 20.79 10.85
C LEU A 91 -18.19 21.65 9.60
N GLY A 92 -19.17 21.74 8.69
CA GLY A 92 -19.04 22.48 7.44
C GLY A 92 -18.16 21.79 6.41
N ILE A 93 -17.94 20.48 6.52
CA ILE A 93 -17.18 19.70 5.54
C ILE A 93 -18.14 19.35 4.39
N ASP A 94 -17.99 20.02 3.26
CA ASP A 94 -18.85 19.85 2.08
C ASP A 94 -18.10 19.45 0.80
N SER A 95 -16.77 19.35 0.87
CA SER A 95 -15.88 18.94 -0.22
C SER A 95 -14.93 17.79 0.18
N TRP A 96 -14.30 17.14 -0.80
CA TRP A 96 -13.32 16.08 -0.54
C TRP A 96 -12.03 16.65 0.02
N SER A 97 -11.60 17.82 -0.46
CA SER A 97 -10.42 18.50 0.05
C SER A 97 -10.57 18.93 1.51
N GLU A 98 -11.76 19.39 1.92
CA GLU A 98 -12.06 19.67 3.33
C GLU A 98 -12.11 18.39 4.17
N LEU A 99 -12.67 17.30 3.65
CA LEU A 99 -12.65 16.01 4.35
C LEU A 99 -11.20 15.55 4.58
N PHE A 100 -10.34 15.66 3.58
CA PHE A 100 -8.93 15.29 3.68
C PHE A 100 -8.20 16.17 4.68
N ALA A 101 -8.43 17.49 4.63
CA ALA A 101 -7.88 18.41 5.62
C ALA A 101 -8.36 18.07 7.04
N PHE A 102 -9.63 17.70 7.21
CA PHE A 102 -10.15 17.23 8.49
C PHE A 102 -9.44 15.96 8.96
N CYS A 103 -9.30 14.96 8.09
CA CYS A 103 -8.62 13.69 8.39
C CYS A 103 -7.16 13.87 8.82
N ILE A 104 -6.42 14.74 8.12
CA ILE A 104 -5.01 15.06 8.41
C ILE A 104 -4.85 15.75 9.76
N ASN A 105 -5.86 16.49 10.22
CA ASN A 105 -5.81 17.21 11.49
C ASN A 105 -6.40 16.41 12.68
N LEU A 106 -6.78 15.14 12.47
CA LEU A 106 -7.23 14.29 13.56
C LEU A 106 -6.08 14.06 14.56
N GLN A 107 -6.41 14.09 15.85
CA GLN A 107 -5.45 13.88 16.94
C GLN A 107 -5.71 12.59 17.72
N ASP A 108 -6.65 11.78 17.25
CA ASP A 108 -6.96 10.48 17.81
C ASP A 108 -6.07 9.39 17.16
N ASN A 109 -6.36 8.13 17.48
CA ASN A 109 -5.63 7.00 16.90
C ASN A 109 -5.71 6.97 15.37
N ASN A 110 -6.77 7.50 14.73
CA ASN A 110 -6.88 7.50 13.27
C ASN A 110 -5.90 8.49 12.65
N GLY A 111 -5.78 9.70 13.21
CA GLY A 111 -4.76 10.66 12.81
C GLY A 111 -3.35 10.08 12.95
N VAL A 112 -3.06 9.45 14.09
CA VAL A 112 -1.75 8.79 14.33
C VAL A 112 -1.47 7.67 13.33
N VAL A 113 -2.47 6.87 12.94
CA VAL A 113 -2.30 5.84 11.90
C VAL A 113 -1.92 6.46 10.55
N LEU A 114 -2.60 7.54 10.17
CA LEU A 114 -2.35 8.23 8.92
C LEU A 114 -0.94 8.84 8.89
N ASP A 115 -0.52 9.51 9.96
CA ASP A 115 0.83 10.06 10.14
C ASP A 115 1.88 8.96 9.97
N HIS A 116 1.74 7.84 10.69
CA HIS A 116 2.69 6.73 10.63
C HIS A 116 2.79 6.12 9.22
N ARG A 117 1.67 6.00 8.50
CA ARG A 117 1.66 5.48 7.12
C ARG A 117 2.36 6.43 6.16
N ALA A 118 2.11 7.73 6.31
CA ALA A 118 2.77 8.74 5.49
C ALA A 118 4.28 8.79 5.76
N GLU A 119 4.69 8.83 7.03
CA GLU A 119 6.09 8.80 7.43
C GLU A 119 6.81 7.54 6.92
N ALA A 120 6.18 6.37 7.01
CA ALA A 120 6.74 5.13 6.48
C ALA A 120 6.91 5.16 4.95
N GLY A 121 5.94 5.75 4.22
CA GLY A 121 6.05 5.95 2.78
C GLY A 121 7.21 6.86 2.38
N LEU A 122 7.41 7.96 3.11
CA LEU A 122 8.55 8.87 2.90
C LEU A 122 9.89 8.23 3.29
N ALA A 123 9.92 7.45 4.37
CA ALA A 123 11.10 6.69 4.77
C ALA A 123 11.49 5.67 3.69
N PHE A 124 10.52 4.95 3.11
CA PHE A 124 10.76 4.03 2.00
C PHE A 124 11.36 4.72 0.78
N ASN A 125 10.85 5.90 0.39
CA ASN A 125 11.44 6.71 -0.68
C ASN A 125 12.91 7.09 -0.37
N THR A 126 13.21 7.42 0.89
CA THR A 126 14.57 7.73 1.36
C THR A 126 15.48 6.51 1.28
N THR A 127 15.02 5.34 1.73
CA THR A 127 15.74 4.07 1.62
C THR A 127 16.04 3.75 0.15
N LEU A 128 15.05 3.85 -0.75
CA LEU A 128 15.26 3.62 -2.18
C LEU A 128 16.27 4.58 -2.80
N ALA A 129 16.22 5.86 -2.44
CA ALA A 129 17.22 6.84 -2.90
C ALA A 129 18.63 6.47 -2.43
N SER A 130 18.78 6.06 -1.17
CA SER A 130 20.08 5.62 -0.62
C SER A 130 20.64 4.39 -1.34
N LEU A 131 19.77 3.51 -1.84
CA LEU A 131 20.12 2.31 -2.59
C LEU A 131 20.27 2.55 -4.10
N GLY A 132 19.98 3.77 -4.60
CA GLY A 132 19.96 4.08 -6.03
C GLY A 132 18.81 3.40 -6.79
N ARG A 133 17.69 3.12 -6.12
CA ARG A 133 16.55 2.31 -6.60
C ARG A 133 15.25 3.10 -6.75
N THR A 134 15.29 4.43 -6.66
CA THR A 134 14.09 5.29 -6.78
C THR A 134 13.28 5.02 -8.05
N SER A 135 13.94 4.72 -9.17
CA SER A 135 13.27 4.41 -10.45
C SER A 135 12.53 3.07 -10.46
N LEU A 136 12.79 2.19 -9.48
CA LEU A 136 12.16 0.88 -9.36
C LEU A 136 10.84 0.92 -8.59
N PHE A 137 10.52 2.04 -7.93
CA PHE A 137 9.21 2.23 -7.31
C PHE A 137 8.19 2.69 -8.35
N THR A 138 7.84 1.74 -9.20
CA THR A 138 6.91 1.88 -10.31
C THR A 138 6.26 0.53 -10.60
N GLY A 139 5.05 0.56 -11.17
CA GLY A 139 4.33 -0.64 -11.56
C GLY A 139 3.43 -1.20 -10.45
N ALA A 140 2.36 -1.86 -10.90
CA ALA A 140 1.26 -2.30 -10.03
C ALA A 140 1.70 -3.30 -8.94
N THR A 141 2.69 -4.16 -9.22
CA THR A 141 3.20 -5.13 -8.24
C THR A 141 3.88 -4.43 -7.07
N VAL A 142 4.72 -3.42 -7.34
CA VAL A 142 5.43 -2.68 -6.29
C VAL A 142 4.45 -1.80 -5.52
N ASP A 143 3.54 -1.13 -6.22
CA ASP A 143 2.47 -0.35 -5.60
C ASP A 143 1.65 -1.20 -4.62
N ALA A 144 1.26 -2.41 -5.02
CA ALA A 144 0.49 -3.32 -4.18
C ALA A 144 1.30 -3.83 -2.98
N ALA A 145 2.58 -4.18 -3.19
CA ALA A 145 3.47 -4.59 -2.12
C ALA A 145 3.61 -3.51 -1.04
N VAL A 146 3.88 -2.27 -1.47
CA VAL A 146 4.01 -1.12 -0.56
C VAL A 146 2.68 -0.82 0.13
N ALA A 147 1.56 -0.82 -0.61
CA ALA A 147 0.23 -0.59 -0.03
C ALA A 147 -0.11 -1.62 1.06
N ASN A 148 0.15 -2.91 0.81
CA ASN A 148 -0.09 -3.96 1.80
C ASN A 148 0.75 -3.76 3.07
N LEU A 149 2.01 -3.37 2.94
CA LEU A 149 2.87 -3.06 4.09
C LEU A 149 2.36 -1.84 4.86
N LEU A 150 1.94 -0.78 4.16
CA LEU A 150 1.35 0.40 4.80
C LEU A 150 0.04 0.08 5.53
N GLN A 151 -0.83 -0.76 4.96
CA GLN A 151 -2.10 -1.11 5.60
C GLN A 151 -1.91 -1.85 6.93
N ASN A 152 -0.77 -2.52 7.13
CA ASN A 152 -0.42 -3.17 8.40
C ASN A 152 0.15 -2.21 9.46
N ILE A 153 0.43 -0.95 9.10
CA ILE A 153 0.88 0.07 10.03
C ILE A 153 -0.34 0.65 10.75
N GLY A 154 -0.35 0.49 12.07
CA GLY A 154 -1.35 1.01 12.99
C GLY A 154 -0.78 2.07 13.94
N ALA A 155 -1.57 2.46 14.96
CA ALA A 155 -1.19 3.49 15.92
C ALA A 155 -0.06 3.09 16.90
N SER A 156 0.30 1.81 16.96
CA SER A 156 1.29 1.32 17.93
C SER A 156 2.73 1.47 17.41
N ALA A 157 3.69 1.73 18.28
CA ALA A 157 5.11 1.75 17.91
C ALA A 157 5.58 0.41 17.30
N ILE A 158 5.06 -0.72 17.80
CA ILE A 158 5.40 -2.06 17.28
C ILE A 158 4.96 -2.20 15.82
N SER A 159 3.74 -1.78 15.47
CA SER A 159 3.27 -1.83 14.09
C SER A 159 4.09 -0.95 13.15
N VAL A 160 4.55 0.22 13.63
CA VAL A 160 5.43 1.10 12.86
C VAL A 160 6.76 0.41 12.58
N THR A 161 7.42 -0.13 13.61
CA THR A 161 8.69 -0.84 13.45
C THR A 161 8.57 -2.02 12.49
N ASN A 162 7.50 -2.82 12.60
CA ASN A 162 7.27 -3.96 11.72
C ASN A 162 7.04 -3.52 10.27
N GLY A 163 6.20 -2.50 10.05
CA GLY A 163 5.94 -1.96 8.72
C GLY A 163 7.19 -1.38 8.06
N GLN A 164 7.97 -0.59 8.79
CA GLN A 164 9.24 -0.04 8.31
C GLN A 164 10.25 -1.13 7.96
N THR A 165 10.39 -2.15 8.82
CA THR A 165 11.26 -3.30 8.54
C THR A 165 10.84 -4.03 7.27
N GLY A 166 9.54 -4.22 7.06
CA GLY A 166 9.01 -4.82 5.84
C GLY A 166 9.31 -3.96 4.60
N LEU A 167 9.14 -2.65 4.69
CA LEU A 167 9.45 -1.71 3.61
C LEU A 167 10.95 -1.67 3.28
N ASP A 168 11.82 -1.67 4.28
CA ASP A 168 13.28 -1.73 4.08
C ASP A 168 13.70 -3.05 3.43
N THR A 169 13.07 -4.16 3.83
CA THR A 169 13.27 -5.48 3.22
C THR A 169 12.83 -5.48 1.76
N LEU A 170 11.66 -4.91 1.45
CA LEU A 170 11.18 -4.75 0.08
C LEU A 170 12.14 -3.88 -0.74
N ALA A 171 12.61 -2.76 -0.19
CA ALA A 171 13.57 -1.88 -0.86
C ALA A 171 14.88 -2.63 -1.20
N ALA A 172 15.35 -3.49 -0.29
CA ALA A 172 16.53 -4.34 -0.47
C ALA A 172 16.33 -5.45 -1.52
N LYS A 173 15.10 -5.92 -1.73
CA LYS A 173 14.73 -6.96 -2.71
C LYS A 173 14.34 -6.44 -4.10
N LEU A 174 14.12 -5.13 -4.24
CA LEU A 174 13.80 -4.53 -5.53
C LEU A 174 15.00 -4.53 -6.48
N THR A 175 14.79 -5.06 -7.68
CA THR A 175 15.74 -5.05 -8.79
C THR A 175 15.09 -4.53 -10.06
N ALA A 176 15.88 -4.26 -11.10
CA ALA A 176 15.34 -3.89 -12.41
C ALA A 176 14.49 -5.01 -13.05
N ALA A 177 14.69 -6.27 -12.65
CA ALA A 177 13.92 -7.39 -13.17
C ALA A 177 12.60 -7.60 -12.41
N GLY A 178 12.53 -7.21 -11.14
CA GLY A 178 11.37 -7.47 -10.28
C GLY A 178 11.68 -7.41 -8.79
N ILE A 179 10.75 -7.92 -7.98
CA ILE A 179 10.96 -8.15 -6.55
C ILE A 179 11.53 -9.57 -6.40
N GLU A 180 12.71 -9.67 -5.80
CA GLU A 180 13.30 -10.96 -5.41
C GLU A 180 12.58 -11.50 -4.16
N SER A 181 11.91 -12.64 -4.27
CA SER A 181 11.26 -13.30 -3.15
C SER A 181 11.78 -14.74 -2.98
N ALA A 182 11.54 -15.31 -1.81
CA ALA A 182 11.95 -16.67 -1.49
C ALA A 182 10.81 -17.38 -0.76
N VAL A 183 10.62 -18.67 -1.04
CA VAL A 183 9.67 -19.50 -0.28
C VAL A 183 10.34 -19.86 1.05
N ALA A 184 9.93 -19.19 2.13
CA ALA A 184 10.47 -19.41 3.47
C ALA A 184 9.66 -20.45 4.27
N ASP A 185 9.62 -21.68 3.77
CA ASP A 185 9.65 -22.87 4.62
C ASP A 185 10.56 -23.87 3.89
N GLY A 186 11.52 -24.43 4.62
CA GLY A 186 12.78 -25.00 4.11
C GLY A 186 12.77 -25.51 2.66
N TYR A 187 13.54 -24.86 1.79
CA TYR A 187 14.11 -25.42 0.57
C TYR A 187 13.19 -26.39 -0.21
N VAL A 188 12.01 -25.94 -0.65
CA VAL A 188 11.16 -26.74 -1.55
C VAL A 188 11.58 -26.48 -2.99
N VAL A 189 12.15 -27.50 -3.66
CA VAL A 189 12.54 -27.41 -5.07
C VAL A 189 11.40 -27.87 -5.99
N GLY A 190 11.17 -27.14 -7.08
CA GLY A 190 10.13 -27.49 -8.06
C GLY A 190 8.69 -27.19 -7.61
N ALA A 191 8.50 -26.31 -6.62
CA ALA A 191 7.18 -25.76 -6.30
C ALA A 191 6.65 -24.88 -7.45
N ASN A 192 5.34 -24.79 -7.61
CA ASN A 192 4.72 -23.74 -8.42
C ASN A 192 4.33 -22.59 -7.50
N VAL A 193 4.83 -21.39 -7.80
CA VAL A 193 4.41 -20.15 -7.15
C VAL A 193 3.47 -19.41 -8.08
N PHE A 194 2.25 -19.14 -7.63
CA PHE A 194 1.32 -18.28 -8.35
C PHE A 194 0.93 -17.06 -7.52
N VAL A 195 0.56 -15.98 -8.19
CA VAL A 195 0.00 -14.80 -7.53
C VAL A 195 -1.52 -14.96 -7.45
N ASP A 196 -2.02 -15.23 -6.26
CA ASP A 196 -3.45 -15.29 -5.96
C ASP A 196 -4.03 -13.87 -5.94
N ALA A 197 -4.45 -13.41 -7.11
CA ALA A 197 -5.03 -12.08 -7.30
C ALA A 197 -6.48 -12.00 -6.82
N ASN A 198 -7.13 -13.15 -6.63
CA ASN A 198 -8.57 -13.24 -6.38
C ASN A 198 -8.91 -13.66 -4.93
N GLY A 199 -7.92 -14.15 -4.18
CA GLY A 199 -7.99 -14.50 -2.76
C GLY A 199 -8.56 -15.88 -2.47
N ASP A 200 -8.67 -16.78 -3.46
CA ASP A 200 -9.24 -18.13 -3.29
C ASP A 200 -8.21 -19.22 -2.99
N GLY A 201 -6.92 -18.91 -3.05
CA GLY A 201 -5.81 -19.84 -2.81
C GLY A 201 -5.68 -20.94 -3.86
N ILE A 202 -6.32 -20.84 -5.02
CA ILE A 202 -6.32 -21.86 -6.08
C ILE A 202 -5.84 -21.25 -7.40
N GLN A 203 -4.76 -21.82 -7.95
CA GLN A 203 -4.25 -21.40 -9.25
C GLN A 203 -5.32 -21.51 -10.35
N LYS A 204 -5.65 -20.40 -11.00
CA LYS A 204 -6.57 -20.33 -12.16
C LYS A 204 -5.90 -19.82 -13.43
N ALA A 205 -6.55 -20.09 -14.56
CA ALA A 205 -6.12 -19.59 -15.86
C ALA A 205 -6.16 -18.05 -15.87
N GLY A 206 -4.98 -17.42 -16.00
CA GLY A 206 -4.82 -15.96 -16.00
C GLY A 206 -4.00 -15.42 -14.83
N GLU A 207 -3.73 -16.23 -13.80
CA GLU A 207 -2.83 -15.85 -12.71
C GLU A 207 -1.37 -16.04 -13.10
N PHE A 208 -0.50 -15.13 -12.64
CA PHE A 208 0.93 -15.26 -12.87
C PHE A 208 1.43 -16.52 -12.17
N VAL A 209 2.20 -17.35 -12.88
CA VAL A 209 2.84 -18.55 -12.34
C VAL A 209 4.32 -18.54 -12.68
N THR A 210 5.13 -18.89 -11.69
CA THR A 210 6.58 -19.07 -11.83
C THR A 210 7.02 -20.30 -11.04
N THR A 211 8.20 -20.80 -11.36
CA THR A 211 8.82 -21.92 -10.66
C THR A 211 10.06 -21.39 -9.95
N PRO A 212 10.17 -21.53 -8.62
CA PRO A 212 11.38 -21.16 -7.89
C PRO A 212 12.59 -21.94 -8.37
N ASP A 213 13.76 -21.32 -8.24
CA ASP A 213 15.03 -21.93 -8.57
C ASP A 213 15.44 -23.03 -7.57
N ALA A 214 16.63 -23.60 -7.79
CA ALA A 214 17.17 -24.68 -6.97
C ALA A 214 17.34 -24.33 -5.47
N SER A 215 17.32 -23.04 -5.14
CA SER A 215 17.44 -22.50 -3.79
C SER A 215 16.10 -21.98 -3.24
N GLY A 216 14.99 -22.14 -3.98
CA GLY A 216 13.66 -21.68 -3.59
C GLY A 216 13.40 -20.19 -3.84
N HIS A 217 14.26 -19.52 -4.62
CA HIS A 217 14.07 -18.12 -5.00
C HIS A 217 13.22 -17.99 -6.25
N PHE A 218 12.38 -16.96 -6.30
CA PHE A 218 11.61 -16.63 -7.48
C PHE A 218 11.52 -15.12 -7.65
N LEU A 219 11.20 -14.71 -8.87
CA LEU A 219 11.07 -13.30 -9.22
C LEU A 219 9.62 -12.97 -9.55
N LEU A 220 9.10 -11.93 -8.92
CA LEU A 220 7.82 -11.33 -9.27
C LEU A 220 8.07 -10.10 -10.17
N PRO A 221 7.55 -10.09 -11.41
CA PRO A 221 7.77 -8.98 -12.33
C PRO A 221 7.07 -7.70 -11.83
N LEU A 222 7.67 -6.54 -12.12
CA LEU A 222 7.16 -5.23 -11.70
C LEU A 222 5.75 -4.90 -12.23
N THR A 223 5.37 -5.51 -13.37
CA THR A 223 4.08 -5.30 -14.06
C THR A 223 3.16 -6.53 -14.02
N GLY A 224 3.37 -7.44 -13.05
CA GLY A 224 2.52 -8.61 -12.84
C GLY A 224 1.15 -8.27 -12.22
N PRO A 225 0.21 -9.23 -12.17
CA PRO A 225 -1.03 -9.07 -11.41
C PRO A 225 -0.72 -8.86 -9.92
N ALA A 226 -1.47 -8.00 -9.25
CA ALA A 226 -1.37 -7.78 -7.80
C ALA A 226 -2.08 -8.93 -7.05
N GLY A 227 -1.48 -9.44 -5.97
CA GLY A 227 -2.06 -10.53 -5.17
C GLY A 227 -1.06 -11.17 -4.20
N THR A 228 -1.48 -12.19 -3.47
CA THR A 228 -0.64 -12.91 -2.51
C THR A 228 0.10 -14.04 -3.22
N PRO A 229 1.45 -14.13 -3.12
CA PRO A 229 2.17 -15.29 -3.63
C PRO A 229 1.81 -16.56 -2.84
N VAL A 230 1.36 -17.58 -3.54
CA VAL A 230 1.05 -18.91 -3.01
C VAL A 230 1.96 -19.93 -3.69
N ALA A 231 2.74 -20.65 -2.90
CA ALA A 231 3.55 -21.77 -3.37
C ALA A 231 2.79 -23.09 -3.14
N SER A 232 2.74 -23.97 -4.13
CA SER A 232 2.13 -25.31 -4.02
C SER A 232 2.96 -26.37 -4.73
N GLY A 233 3.00 -27.58 -4.16
CA GLY A 233 3.80 -28.69 -4.69
C GLY A 233 5.31 -28.57 -4.40
N GLY A 234 6.12 -29.32 -5.16
CA GLY A 234 7.57 -29.41 -5.01
C GLY A 234 8.04 -30.55 -4.08
N THR A 235 9.34 -30.68 -3.91
CA THR A 235 9.99 -31.65 -3.02
C THR A 235 10.77 -30.92 -1.95
N ASP A 236 10.53 -31.26 -0.68
CA ASP A 236 11.27 -30.74 0.46
C ASP A 236 12.72 -31.29 0.42
N LEU A 237 13.71 -30.41 0.29
CA LEU A 237 15.13 -30.78 0.16
C LEU A 237 15.73 -31.35 1.47
N LEU A 238 15.07 -31.20 2.63
CA LEU A 238 15.52 -31.78 3.90
C LEU A 238 15.01 -33.22 4.07
N THR A 239 13.81 -33.52 3.57
CA THR A 239 13.16 -34.82 3.77
C THR A 239 13.11 -35.69 2.51
N ASP A 240 13.39 -35.12 1.33
CA ASP A 240 13.25 -35.73 0.00
C ASP A 240 11.83 -36.27 -0.25
N VAL A 241 10.84 -35.65 0.40
CA VAL A 241 9.41 -36.00 0.28
C VAL A 241 8.69 -34.91 -0.50
N ALA A 242 7.74 -35.33 -1.35
CA ALA A 242 6.85 -34.41 -2.04
C ALA A 242 6.06 -33.57 -1.04
N PHE A 243 6.20 -32.25 -1.12
CA PHE A 243 5.43 -31.29 -0.35
C PHE A 243 4.00 -31.28 -0.88
N LYS A 244 3.03 -31.70 -0.05
CA LYS A 244 1.61 -31.81 -0.42
C LYS A 244 0.75 -30.63 0.08
N GLY A 245 1.38 -29.62 0.68
CA GLY A 245 0.72 -28.43 1.18
C GLY A 245 0.76 -27.25 0.21
N ALA A 246 0.17 -26.14 0.62
CA ALA A 246 0.42 -24.84 0.05
C ALA A 246 1.09 -23.96 1.12
N LEU A 247 2.15 -23.27 0.75
CA LEU A 247 2.78 -22.24 1.58
C LEU A 247 2.26 -20.90 1.08
N MET A 248 1.46 -20.26 1.91
CA MET A 248 1.03 -18.90 1.68
C MET A 248 2.02 -17.97 2.38
N ALA A 249 2.53 -16.99 1.65
CA ALA A 249 3.32 -15.93 2.26
C ALA A 249 2.46 -15.28 3.38
N PRO A 250 3.00 -15.08 4.60
CA PRO A 250 2.32 -14.30 5.62
C PRO A 250 1.87 -12.95 5.05
N ALA A 251 0.78 -12.38 5.56
CA ALA A 251 0.38 -11.03 5.17
C ALA A 251 1.57 -10.07 5.35
N GLY A 252 2.05 -9.46 4.27
CA GLY A 252 3.22 -8.58 4.28
C GLY A 252 4.58 -9.26 4.05
N ALA A 253 4.64 -10.56 3.73
CA ALA A 253 5.88 -11.21 3.33
C ALA A 253 6.15 -10.96 1.82
N THR A 254 7.11 -10.06 1.55
CA THR A 254 7.75 -9.85 0.24
C THR A 254 9.20 -10.27 0.31
#